data_AF-A0A849TXX3-F1
#
_entry.id   AF-A0A849TXX3-F1
#
_cell.length_a   1.000
_cell.length_b   1.000
_cell.length_c   1.000
_cell.angle_alpha   90.00
_cell.angle_beta   90.00
_cell.angle_gamma   90.00
#
_symmetry.space_group_name_H-M   'P 1'
#
loop_
_entity.id
_entity.type
_entity.pdbx_description
1 polymer ?
#
loop_
_entity_poly.entity_id
_entity_poly.type
_entity_poly.pdbx_seq_one_letter_code
_entity_poly.pdbx_strand_id
1 'polypeptide(L)'
;MNNVNDKTSNRRVALRVYEQANLFYQKIAQSQLNTIQPDFDGILNGYVQSRAADHSFAGLALPYSQSQENDTLNVNISASGIAFTGQEELQVGDYLLLRILLLSSMTVVMTCCKVVYCKPSNPHEINQYPYSIGAQFVNLTQEDSALLHSHVDKIKQQQLVVNGSIAALILVVLAMPGQFFALLVALWHQLLEITLHLLHLAFEFIEITLDHLIEHQFHTDTHDTQVIVFYIVVSAGLVGLFFLGRMSISGAVRWGKSLRLYGSRKKSSWLYFWGEQSMIDKIKIVGIAVTSIAAYIYLGM
;
A
#
# COMPACT_ATOMS: atom_id res chain seq x y z
N MET A 1 -35.87 -25.37 -25.80
CA MET A 1 -36.19 -24.01 -25.31
C MET A 1 -36.64 -24.12 -23.87
N ASN A 2 -35.82 -23.66 -22.92
CA ASN A 2 -36.21 -22.72 -21.86
C ASN A 2 -35.14 -22.60 -20.75
N ASN A 3 -34.67 -21.37 -20.61
CA ASN A 3 -34.17 -20.70 -19.41
C ASN A 3 -32.96 -21.28 -18.67
N VAL A 4 -31.78 -21.09 -19.26
CA VAL A 4 -30.59 -20.75 -18.47
C VAL A 4 -30.78 -19.31 -18.01
N ASN A 5 -31.05 -19.15 -16.72
CA ASN A 5 -31.21 -17.87 -16.05
C ASN A 5 -29.89 -17.08 -16.16
N ASP A 6 -29.86 -16.14 -17.09
CA ASP A 6 -28.78 -15.20 -17.28
C ASP A 6 -28.84 -14.12 -16.18
N LYS A 7 -28.60 -14.54 -14.93
CA LYS A 7 -28.23 -13.62 -13.87
C LYS A 7 -26.77 -13.25 -14.10
N THR A 8 -26.56 -12.30 -15.01
CA THR A 8 -25.38 -11.44 -15.03
C THR A 8 -25.38 -10.55 -13.79
N SER A 9 -25.31 -11.20 -12.62
CA SER A 9 -24.94 -10.55 -11.37
C SER A 9 -23.66 -9.81 -11.67
N ASN A 10 -23.72 -8.49 -11.51
CA ASN A 10 -22.70 -7.54 -11.84
C ASN A 10 -21.41 -7.94 -11.08
N ARG A 11 -20.60 -8.83 -11.68
CA ARG A 11 -19.38 -9.44 -11.11
C ARG A 11 -18.33 -8.39 -10.71
N ARG A 12 -18.53 -7.12 -11.09
CA ARG A 12 -17.76 -5.97 -10.63
C ARG A 12 -17.99 -5.63 -9.15
N VAL A 13 -19.06 -6.15 -8.52
CA VAL A 13 -19.40 -5.98 -7.09
C VAL A 13 -18.97 -7.19 -6.25
N ALA A 14 -18.36 -8.22 -6.85
CA ALA A 14 -17.78 -9.33 -6.09
C ALA A 14 -16.55 -8.81 -5.33
N LEU A 15 -16.75 -8.53 -4.03
CA LEU A 15 -15.80 -8.40 -2.92
C LEU A 15 -14.32 -8.44 -3.34
N ARG A 16 -13.77 -7.27 -3.65
CA ARG A 16 -12.37 -7.07 -4.05
C ARG A 16 -11.60 -6.53 -2.85
N VAL A 17 -10.70 -7.33 -2.30
CA VAL A 17 -9.74 -6.86 -1.30
C VAL A 17 -8.40 -6.66 -1.99
N TYR A 18 -7.91 -5.42 -1.98
CA TYR A 18 -6.56 -5.11 -2.44
C TYR A 18 -5.59 -5.35 -1.29
N GLU A 19 -4.70 -6.31 -1.45
CA GLU A 19 -3.68 -6.67 -0.47
C GLU A 19 -2.32 -6.76 -1.17
N GLN A 20 -1.25 -6.46 -0.43
CA GLN A 20 0.10 -6.82 -0.87
C GLN A 20 0.32 -8.29 -0.58
N ALA A 21 0.63 -9.07 -1.61
CA ALA A 21 0.96 -10.49 -1.45
C ALA A 21 2.22 -10.83 -2.23
N ASN A 22 3.00 -11.77 -1.69
CA ASN A 22 4.03 -12.43 -2.49
C ASN A 22 3.34 -13.57 -3.24
N LEU A 23 3.24 -13.39 -4.55
CA LEU A 23 2.51 -14.29 -5.42
C LEU A 23 3.50 -15.03 -6.32
N PHE A 24 3.42 -16.35 -6.30
CA PHE A 24 4.14 -17.21 -7.23
C PHE A 24 3.12 -17.97 -8.07
N TYR A 25 3.34 -18.00 -9.38
CA TYR A 25 2.48 -18.73 -10.30
C TYR A 25 3.29 -19.61 -11.26
N GLN A 26 2.76 -20.79 -11.58
CA GLN A 26 3.33 -21.68 -12.60
C GLN A 26 2.22 -22.20 -13.51
N LYS A 27 2.43 -22.13 -14.83
CA LYS A 27 1.50 -22.68 -15.83
C LYS A 27 1.58 -24.20 -15.85
N ILE A 28 0.43 -24.86 -15.72
CA ILE A 28 0.30 -26.32 -15.81
C ILE A 28 -0.14 -26.69 -17.24
N ALA A 29 0.51 -27.69 -17.83
CA ALA A 29 0.10 -28.23 -19.13
C ALA A 29 -1.21 -29.04 -19.01
N GLN A 30 -2.16 -28.81 -19.92
CA GLN A 30 -3.47 -29.49 -19.93
C GLN A 30 -3.37 -31.03 -19.94
N SER A 31 -2.29 -31.61 -20.47
CA SER A 31 -2.06 -33.05 -20.48
C SER A 31 -1.85 -33.65 -19.08
N GLN A 32 -1.36 -32.87 -18.12
CA GLN A 32 -1.24 -33.31 -16.73
C GLN A 32 -2.58 -33.26 -16.00
N LEU A 33 -3.50 -32.38 -16.38
CA LEU A 33 -4.77 -32.16 -15.67
C LEU A 33 -5.70 -33.39 -15.66
N ASN A 34 -5.71 -34.19 -16.73
CA ASN A 34 -6.60 -35.37 -16.85
C ASN A 34 -6.15 -36.56 -15.99
N THR A 35 -4.88 -36.61 -15.56
CA THR A 35 -4.36 -37.68 -14.71
C THR A 35 -4.49 -37.36 -13.21
N ILE A 36 -4.73 -36.08 -12.88
CA ILE A 36 -4.66 -35.56 -11.50
C ILE A 36 -6.06 -35.53 -10.82
N GLN A 37 -7.12 -35.88 -11.54
CA GLN A 37 -8.48 -35.60 -11.10
C GLN A 37 -9.01 -36.32 -9.83
N PRO A 38 -8.35 -37.34 -9.23
CA PRO A 38 -8.74 -37.80 -7.90
C PRO A 38 -7.75 -37.49 -6.77
N ASP A 39 -6.56 -36.91 -7.01
CA ASP A 39 -5.52 -36.79 -5.98
C ASP A 39 -4.71 -35.47 -6.03
N PHE A 40 -5.42 -34.35 -6.18
CA PHE A 40 -4.80 -33.01 -6.07
C PHE A 40 -4.26 -32.74 -4.66
N ASP A 41 -4.94 -33.26 -3.63
CA ASP A 41 -4.48 -33.20 -2.24
C ASP A 41 -3.19 -34.00 -2.05
N GLY A 42 -2.98 -35.12 -2.77
CA GLY A 42 -1.73 -35.88 -2.78
C GLY A 42 -0.56 -35.18 -3.45
N ILE A 43 -0.78 -34.26 -4.40
CA ILE A 43 0.28 -33.42 -4.97
C ILE A 43 0.63 -32.27 -4.02
N LEU A 44 -0.38 -31.63 -3.43
CA LEU A 44 -0.18 -30.59 -2.41
C LEU A 44 0.55 -31.19 -1.19
N ASN A 45 0.06 -32.32 -0.68
CA ASN A 45 0.67 -33.06 0.43
C ASN A 45 1.98 -33.72 0.03
N GLY A 46 2.15 -34.20 -1.20
CA GLY A 46 3.44 -34.69 -1.70
C GLY A 46 4.52 -33.61 -1.68
N TYR A 47 4.14 -32.35 -1.96
CA TYR A 47 5.01 -31.17 -1.83
C TYR A 47 5.22 -30.71 -0.38
N VAL A 48 4.22 -30.85 0.50
CA VAL A 48 4.31 -30.47 1.92
C VAL A 48 5.04 -31.52 2.76
N GLN A 49 4.86 -32.80 2.46
CA GLN A 49 5.36 -33.96 3.21
C GLN A 49 6.80 -34.34 2.82
N SER A 50 7.22 -34.05 1.59
CA SER A 50 8.63 -34.08 1.18
C SER A 50 9.50 -33.00 1.87
N ARG A 51 8.90 -32.15 2.71
CA ARG A 51 9.61 -31.18 3.55
C ARG A 51 9.85 -31.66 4.99
N ALA A 52 9.15 -32.70 5.44
CA ALA A 52 9.27 -33.20 6.82
C ALA A 52 10.20 -34.43 6.97
N ALA A 53 10.54 -35.09 5.86
CA ALA A 53 11.46 -36.22 5.83
C ALA A 53 12.54 -36.01 4.75
N ASP A 54 13.79 -36.20 5.16
CA ASP A 54 14.99 -36.43 4.36
C ASP A 54 15.76 -35.25 3.73
N HIS A 55 16.75 -34.81 4.50
CA HIS A 55 18.10 -34.50 4.05
C HIS A 55 18.73 -35.67 3.25
N SER A 56 18.30 -35.93 2.02
CA SER A 56 19.14 -36.61 0.99
C SER A 56 18.33 -37.04 -0.23
N PHE A 57 17.96 -36.11 -1.11
CA PHE A 57 17.80 -36.43 -2.53
C PHE A 57 18.17 -35.20 -3.37
N ALA A 58 19.36 -35.27 -3.97
CA ALA A 58 19.76 -34.38 -5.05
C ALA A 58 18.90 -34.72 -6.28
N GLY A 59 18.03 -33.80 -6.69
CA GLY A 59 17.31 -33.90 -7.97
C GLY A 59 15.81 -33.63 -7.95
N LEU A 60 15.35 -32.56 -7.29
CA LEU A 60 14.16 -31.78 -7.69
C LEU A 60 14.14 -30.51 -6.84
N ALA A 61 15.01 -29.57 -7.21
CA ALA A 61 14.90 -28.20 -6.74
C ALA A 61 13.51 -27.67 -7.14
N LEU A 62 12.85 -26.98 -6.21
CA LEU A 62 11.64 -26.22 -6.48
C LEU A 62 11.83 -25.43 -7.78
N PRO A 63 10.93 -25.52 -8.77
CA PRO A 63 11.16 -24.87 -10.04
C PRO A 63 11.22 -23.35 -9.85
N TYR A 64 12.32 -22.75 -10.32
CA TYR A 64 12.53 -21.31 -10.33
C TYR A 64 11.41 -20.62 -11.11
N SER A 65 10.63 -19.78 -10.44
CA SER A 65 9.86 -18.73 -11.10
C SER A 65 10.82 -17.65 -11.59
N GLN A 66 10.57 -17.09 -12.79
CA GLN A 66 11.26 -15.89 -13.26
C GLN A 66 10.79 -14.62 -12.52
N SER A 67 9.73 -14.69 -11.71
CA SER A 67 9.36 -13.61 -10.79
C SER A 67 10.30 -13.64 -9.59
N GLN A 68 11.17 -12.64 -9.48
CA GLN A 68 12.06 -12.47 -8.32
C GLN A 68 11.28 -12.63 -7.01
N GLU A 69 11.81 -13.44 -6.09
CA GLU A 69 11.20 -13.90 -4.83
C GLU A 69 10.83 -12.77 -3.83
N ASN A 70 11.00 -11.50 -4.21
CA ASN A 70 10.87 -10.32 -3.36
C ASN A 70 9.90 -9.24 -3.88
N ASP A 71 9.22 -9.44 -5.01
CA ASP A 71 8.27 -8.43 -5.50
C ASP A 71 6.91 -8.59 -4.80
N THR A 72 6.65 -7.74 -3.79
CA THR A 72 5.32 -7.60 -3.19
C THR A 72 4.38 -7.01 -4.24
N LEU A 73 3.44 -7.82 -4.74
CA LEU A 73 2.47 -7.38 -5.74
C LEU A 73 1.16 -6.96 -5.08
N ASN A 74 0.54 -5.91 -5.60
CA ASN A 74 -0.82 -5.56 -5.24
C ASN A 74 -1.76 -6.56 -5.92
N VAL A 75 -2.29 -7.49 -5.14
CA VAL A 75 -3.22 -8.50 -5.60
C VAL A 75 -4.63 -8.13 -5.15
N ASN A 76 -5.60 -8.42 -6.00
CA ASN A 76 -7.00 -8.29 -5.70
C ASN A 76 -7.58 -9.69 -5.47
N ILE A 77 -7.86 -10.01 -4.21
CA ILE A 77 -8.32 -11.33 -3.78
C ILE A 77 -9.81 -11.28 -3.46
N SER A 78 -10.51 -12.33 -3.86
CA SER A 78 -11.90 -12.61 -3.53
C SER A 78 -12.04 -14.09 -3.15
N ALA A 79 -13.16 -14.45 -2.54
CA ALA A 79 -13.50 -15.85 -2.25
C ALA A 79 -13.43 -16.80 -3.45
N SER A 80 -13.69 -16.28 -4.66
CA SER A 80 -13.81 -17.08 -5.89
C SER A 80 -12.59 -17.01 -6.81
N GLY A 81 -11.64 -16.11 -6.55
CA GLY A 81 -10.53 -15.90 -7.45
C GLY A 81 -9.65 -14.72 -7.06
N ILE A 82 -8.63 -14.51 -7.87
CA ILE A 82 -7.56 -13.53 -7.64
C ILE A 82 -7.22 -12.82 -8.95
N ALA A 83 -6.91 -11.53 -8.86
CA ALA A 83 -6.32 -10.78 -9.96
C ALA A 83 -5.00 -10.15 -9.53
N PHE A 84 -4.00 -10.22 -10.39
CA PHE A 84 -2.65 -9.73 -10.14
C PHE A 84 -2.02 -9.21 -11.43
N THR A 85 -0.93 -8.47 -11.31
CA THR A 85 -0.15 -8.00 -12.47
C THR A 85 1.04 -8.93 -12.72
N GLY A 86 1.31 -9.25 -13.98
CA GLY A 86 2.38 -10.16 -14.41
C GLY A 86 3.17 -9.62 -15.59
N GLN A 87 4.34 -10.22 -15.83
CA GLN A 87 5.21 -9.92 -16.96
C GLN A 87 4.84 -10.68 -18.22
N GLU A 88 4.30 -11.88 -18.05
CA GLU A 88 3.98 -12.78 -19.15
C GLU A 88 2.51 -12.67 -19.56
N GLU A 89 2.28 -12.77 -20.86
CA GLU A 89 0.93 -12.86 -21.41
C GLU A 89 0.39 -14.29 -21.26
N LEU A 90 -0.65 -14.45 -20.45
CA LEU A 90 -1.33 -15.72 -20.24
C LEU A 90 -2.60 -15.82 -21.09
N GLN A 91 -2.88 -17.01 -21.61
CA GLN A 91 -4.05 -17.24 -22.45
C GLN A 91 -5.26 -17.59 -21.58
N VAL A 92 -6.44 -17.15 -22.02
CA VAL A 92 -7.69 -17.45 -21.32
C VAL A 92 -7.93 -18.96 -21.37
N GLY A 93 -8.16 -19.56 -20.20
CA GLY A 93 -8.37 -21.00 -20.05
C GLY A 93 -7.13 -21.79 -19.61
N ASP A 94 -5.96 -21.16 -19.54
CA ASP A 94 -4.77 -21.76 -18.92
C ASP A 94 -5.01 -22.06 -17.43
N TYR A 95 -4.40 -23.12 -16.92
CA TYR A 95 -4.40 -23.45 -15.50
C TYR A 95 -3.07 -23.06 -14.87
N LEU A 96 -3.13 -22.41 -13.71
CA LEU A 96 -1.96 -21.99 -12.94
C LEU A 96 -2.01 -22.61 -11.54
N LEU A 97 -0.85 -23.04 -11.06
CA LEU A 97 -0.63 -23.29 -9.64
C LEU A 97 -0.20 -21.98 -8.99
N LEU A 98 -0.93 -21.52 -7.98
CA LEU A 98 -0.62 -20.32 -7.22
C LEU A 98 -0.15 -20.65 -5.81
N ARG A 99 0.92 -19.97 -5.40
CA ARG A 99 1.31 -19.82 -3.99
C ARG A 99 1.14 -18.36 -3.62
N ILE A 100 0.22 -18.08 -2.72
CA ILE A 100 -0.10 -16.74 -2.25
C ILE A 100 0.33 -16.65 -0.79
N LEU A 101 1.34 -15.83 -0.50
CA LEU A 101 1.65 -15.43 0.87
C LEU A 101 0.91 -14.11 1.16
N LEU A 102 -0.10 -14.19 2.01
CA LEU A 102 -0.87 -13.03 2.47
C LEU A 102 -0.06 -12.31 3.56
N LEU A 103 0.44 -11.11 3.28
CA LEU A 103 1.31 -10.40 4.24
C LEU A 103 0.55 -9.97 5.51
N SER A 104 -0.76 -9.72 5.43
CA SER A 104 -1.54 -9.26 6.59
C SER A 104 -1.77 -10.35 7.63
N SER A 105 -1.86 -11.62 7.21
CA SER A 105 -2.07 -12.77 8.09
C SER A 105 -0.85 -13.69 8.22
N MET A 106 0.19 -13.46 7.41
CA MET A 106 1.35 -14.35 7.25
C MET A 106 0.94 -15.79 6.86
N THR A 107 -0.23 -15.95 6.23
CA THR A 107 -0.76 -17.24 5.81
C THR A 107 -0.34 -17.54 4.37
N VAL A 108 0.14 -18.76 4.13
CA VAL A 108 0.43 -19.27 2.78
C VAL A 108 -0.79 -20.07 2.29
N VAL A 109 -1.35 -19.67 1.16
CA VAL A 109 -2.43 -20.39 0.48
C VAL A 109 -1.90 -20.95 -0.84
N MET A 110 -2.00 -22.27 -1.01
CA MET A 110 -1.65 -22.98 -2.24
C MET A 110 -2.94 -23.35 -2.95
N THR A 111 -3.13 -22.89 -4.19
CA THR A 111 -4.38 -23.15 -4.93
C THR A 111 -4.15 -23.25 -6.42
N CYS A 112 -4.92 -24.09 -7.08
CA CYS A 112 -5.02 -24.09 -8.53
C CYS A 112 -6.04 -23.04 -8.98
N CYS A 113 -5.76 -22.37 -10.08
CA CYS A 113 -6.69 -21.42 -10.67
C CYS A 113 -6.70 -21.51 -12.20
N LYS A 114 -7.81 -21.10 -12.80
CA LYS A 114 -8.00 -21.02 -14.25
C LYS A 114 -8.01 -19.56 -14.67
N VAL A 115 -7.21 -19.19 -15.65
CA VAL A 115 -7.15 -17.83 -16.19
C VAL A 115 -8.48 -17.51 -16.88
N VAL A 116 -9.14 -16.45 -16.41
CA VAL A 116 -10.42 -15.96 -16.95
C VAL A 116 -10.21 -14.79 -17.90
N TYR A 117 -9.24 -13.93 -17.61
CA TYR A 117 -8.88 -12.83 -18.50
C TYR A 117 -7.40 -12.45 -18.33
N CYS A 118 -6.83 -11.92 -19.42
CA CYS A 118 -5.56 -11.21 -19.43
C CYS A 118 -5.78 -9.90 -20.19
N LYS A 119 -5.44 -8.77 -19.58
CA LYS A 119 -5.58 -7.43 -20.18
C LYS A 119 -4.27 -6.67 -20.03
N PRO A 120 -3.94 -5.74 -20.94
CA PRO A 120 -2.82 -4.83 -20.69
C PRO A 120 -3.07 -4.03 -19.40
N SER A 121 -2.04 -3.89 -18.57
CA SER A 121 -2.09 -3.11 -17.33
C SER A 121 -2.15 -1.61 -17.63
N ASN A 122 -2.36 -0.79 -16.59
CA ASN A 122 -2.47 0.65 -16.75
C ASN A 122 -1.18 1.21 -17.38
N PRO A 123 -1.22 1.90 -18.54
CA PRO A 123 -0.04 2.42 -19.23
C PRO A 123 0.74 3.49 -18.42
N HIS A 124 0.23 3.87 -17.26
CA HIS A 124 0.84 4.82 -16.33
C HIS A 124 1.48 4.18 -15.09
N GLU A 125 1.34 2.87 -14.90
CA GLU A 125 2.16 2.13 -13.94
C GLU A 125 3.57 1.93 -14.53
N ILE A 126 4.58 1.81 -13.67
CA ILE A 126 5.94 1.54 -14.12
C ILE A 126 5.87 0.22 -14.92
N ASN A 127 6.40 0.19 -16.16
CA ASN A 127 6.35 -0.92 -17.12
C ASN A 127 6.96 -2.26 -16.61
N GLN A 128 7.11 -2.43 -15.31
CA GLN A 128 7.59 -3.64 -14.64
C GLN A 128 6.60 -4.80 -14.78
N TYR A 129 5.28 -4.54 -14.90
CA TYR A 129 4.25 -5.57 -15.11
C TYR A 129 3.18 -5.13 -16.15
N PRO A 130 3.39 -5.42 -17.44
CA PRO A 130 2.51 -4.96 -18.53
C PRO A 130 1.15 -5.65 -18.62
N TYR A 131 0.90 -6.76 -17.89
CA TYR A 131 -0.36 -7.51 -18.00
C TYR A 131 -1.07 -7.60 -16.64
N SER A 132 -2.40 -7.42 -16.64
CA SER A 132 -3.30 -7.71 -15.53
C SER A 132 -4.03 -9.02 -15.82
N ILE A 133 -3.75 -10.02 -15.00
CA ILE A 133 -4.26 -11.39 -15.10
C ILE A 133 -5.34 -11.57 -14.04
N GLY A 134 -6.50 -12.07 -14.44
CA GLY A 134 -7.55 -12.52 -13.52
C GLY A 134 -7.74 -14.02 -13.61
N ALA A 135 -7.66 -14.71 -12.48
CA ALA A 135 -7.81 -16.15 -12.38
C ALA A 135 -8.89 -16.54 -11.37
N GLN A 136 -9.65 -17.60 -11.69
CA GLN A 136 -10.70 -18.17 -10.85
C GLN A 136 -10.16 -19.42 -10.15
N PHE A 137 -10.39 -19.56 -8.85
CA PHE A 137 -9.95 -20.74 -8.13
C PHE A 137 -10.70 -22.00 -8.59
N VAL A 138 -9.99 -23.11 -8.70
CA VAL A 138 -10.53 -24.41 -9.13
C VAL A 138 -10.22 -25.43 -8.03
N ASN A 139 -11.24 -26.18 -7.60
CA ASN A 139 -11.13 -27.20 -6.55
C ASN A 139 -10.54 -26.69 -5.23
N LEU A 140 -11.09 -25.58 -4.70
CA LEU A 140 -10.74 -25.16 -3.35
C LEU A 140 -11.35 -26.15 -2.34
N THR A 141 -10.56 -26.59 -1.36
CA THR A 141 -11.09 -27.37 -0.24
C THR A 141 -12.09 -26.52 0.56
N GLN A 142 -13.06 -27.15 1.21
CA GLN A 142 -14.05 -26.41 2.00
C GLN A 142 -13.40 -25.67 3.18
N GLU A 143 -12.33 -26.24 3.74
CA GLU A 143 -11.55 -25.63 4.83
C GLU A 143 -10.82 -24.37 4.35
N ASP A 144 -10.09 -24.44 3.23
CA ASP A 144 -9.38 -23.29 2.67
C ASP A 144 -10.36 -22.20 2.22
N SER A 145 -11.54 -22.59 1.74
CA SER A 145 -12.58 -21.64 1.33
C SER A 145 -13.11 -20.87 2.53
N ALA A 146 -13.37 -21.56 3.64
CA ALA A 146 -13.81 -20.94 4.88
C ALA A 146 -12.74 -19.99 5.46
N LEU A 147 -11.46 -20.39 5.41
CA LEU A 147 -10.34 -19.54 5.83
C LEU A 147 -10.24 -18.27 4.97
N LEU A 148 -10.33 -18.41 3.65
CA LEU A 148 -10.23 -17.27 2.74
C LEU A 148 -11.44 -16.33 2.87
N HIS A 149 -12.64 -16.87 3.09
CA HIS A 149 -13.82 -16.08 3.42
C HIS A 149 -13.65 -15.31 4.73
N SER A 150 -13.22 -15.97 5.80
CA SER A 150 -13.00 -15.33 7.10
C SER A 150 -11.95 -14.21 7.01
N HIS A 151 -10.88 -14.44 6.25
CA HIS A 151 -9.83 -13.44 6.00
C HIS A 151 -10.36 -12.21 5.26
N VAL A 152 -11.10 -12.43 4.16
CA VAL A 152 -11.71 -11.35 3.36
C VAL A 152 -12.71 -10.55 4.18
N ASP A 153 -13.53 -11.22 5.00
CA ASP A 153 -14.53 -10.55 5.85
C ASP A 153 -13.87 -9.72 6.95
N LYS A 154 -12.79 -10.23 7.57
CA LYS A 154 -12.01 -9.48 8.56
C LYS A 154 -11.43 -8.19 7.96
N ILE A 155 -10.82 -8.28 6.78
CA ILE A 155 -10.25 -7.10 6.11
C ILE A 155 -11.36 -6.12 5.73
N LYS A 156 -12.50 -6.60 5.24
CA LYS A 156 -13.65 -5.75 4.91
C LYS A 156 -14.18 -5.02 6.13
N GLN A 157 -14.28 -5.69 7.27
CA GLN A 157 -14.73 -5.06 8.51
C GLN A 157 -13.78 -3.94 8.93
N GLN A 158 -12.46 -4.19 8.85
CA GLN A 158 -11.46 -3.15 9.10
C GLN A 158 -11.59 -1.98 8.12
N GLN A 159 -11.75 -2.24 6.82
CA GLN A 159 -11.96 -1.20 5.82
C GLN A 159 -13.25 -0.42 6.06
N LEU A 160 -14.32 -1.05 6.52
CA LEU A 160 -15.58 -0.37 6.85
C LEU A 160 -15.38 0.57 8.03
N VAL A 161 -14.71 0.12 9.09
CA VAL A 161 -14.38 0.97 10.26
C VAL A 161 -13.50 2.14 9.84
N VAL A 162 -12.46 1.89 9.05
CA VAL A 162 -11.56 2.94 8.54
C VAL A 162 -12.33 3.92 7.66
N ASN A 163 -13.07 3.44 6.65
CA ASN A 163 -13.86 4.29 5.77
C ASN A 163 -14.95 5.06 6.53
N GLY A 164 -15.57 4.45 7.55
CA GLY A 164 -16.51 5.08 8.45
C GLY A 164 -15.86 6.20 9.25
N SER A 165 -14.66 5.97 9.81
CA SER A 165 -13.90 6.99 10.53
C SER A 165 -13.47 8.15 9.61
N ILE A 166 -13.03 7.85 8.39
CA ILE A 166 -12.68 8.86 7.37
C ILE A 166 -13.93 9.67 6.98
N ALA A 167 -15.06 9.01 6.72
CA ALA A 167 -16.30 9.70 6.37
C ALA A 167 -16.79 10.60 7.52
N ALA A 168 -16.72 10.12 8.77
CA ALA A 168 -17.04 10.91 9.95
C ALA A 168 -16.12 12.13 10.08
N LEU A 169 -14.80 11.95 9.88
CA LEU A 169 -13.83 13.05 9.85
C LEU A 169 -14.18 14.08 8.77
N ILE A 170 -14.45 13.63 7.53
CA ILE A 170 -14.85 14.51 6.43
C ILE A 170 -16.13 15.27 6.77
N LEU A 171 -17.11 14.62 7.40
CA LEU A 171 -18.36 15.25 7.82
C LEU A 171 -18.10 16.34 8.87
N VAL A 172 -17.25 16.08 9.87
CA VAL A 172 -16.84 17.09 10.87
C VAL A 172 -16.14 18.28 10.20
N VAL A 173 -15.22 18.01 9.27
CA VAL A 173 -14.50 19.07 8.52
C VAL A 173 -15.48 19.91 7.68
N LEU A 174 -16.47 19.28 7.06
CA LEU A 174 -17.49 19.98 6.27
C LEU A 174 -18.48 20.77 7.14
N ALA A 175 -18.87 20.23 8.30
CA ALA A 175 -19.83 20.88 9.20
C ALA A 175 -19.23 22.10 9.90
N MET A 176 -17.94 22.06 10.26
CA MET A 176 -17.28 23.12 11.02
C MET A 176 -15.83 23.36 10.54
N PRO A 177 -15.62 23.83 9.30
CA PRO A 177 -14.28 23.98 8.72
C PRO A 177 -13.42 24.95 9.55
N GLY A 178 -13.99 26.08 9.99
CA GLY A 178 -13.27 27.08 10.78
C GLY A 178 -12.71 26.54 12.10
N GLN A 179 -13.51 25.74 12.82
CA GLN A 179 -13.07 25.13 14.09
C GLN A 179 -12.02 24.05 13.86
N PHE A 180 -12.19 23.22 12.83
CA PHE A 180 -11.18 22.21 12.47
C PHE A 180 -9.83 22.85 12.11
N PHE A 181 -9.84 23.89 11.27
CA PHE A 181 -8.60 24.61 10.93
C PHE A 181 -8.00 25.33 12.14
N ALA A 182 -8.81 25.93 13.01
CA ALA A 182 -8.33 26.55 14.24
C ALA A 182 -7.63 25.53 15.16
N LEU A 183 -8.23 24.35 15.37
CA LEU A 183 -7.63 23.26 16.15
C LEU A 183 -6.34 22.74 15.51
N LEU A 184 -6.32 22.59 14.18
CA LEU A 184 -5.14 22.11 13.46
C LEU A 184 -3.98 23.11 13.56
N VAL A 185 -4.26 24.41 13.41
CA VAL A 185 -3.26 25.47 13.58
C VAL A 185 -2.80 25.56 15.04
N ALA A 186 -3.70 25.43 16.01
CA ALA A 186 -3.36 25.42 17.43
C ALA A 186 -2.46 24.22 17.79
N LEU A 187 -2.78 23.02 17.30
CA LEU A 187 -1.96 21.83 17.48
C LEU A 187 -0.57 21.99 16.84
N TRP A 188 -0.52 22.55 15.62
CA TRP A 188 0.74 22.84 14.95
C TRP A 188 1.59 23.86 15.73
N HIS A 189 0.96 24.93 16.22
CA HIS A 189 1.61 25.94 17.04
C HIS A 189 2.19 25.33 18.33
N GLN A 190 1.40 24.51 19.03
CA GLN A 190 1.83 23.80 20.24
C GLN A 190 3.02 22.87 19.97
N LEU A 191 2.97 22.10 18.89
CA LEU A 191 4.08 21.22 18.50
C LEU A 191 5.35 22.03 18.22
N LEU A 192 5.23 23.16 17.54
CA LEU A 192 6.34 24.04 17.24
C LEU A 192 6.93 24.65 18.52
N GLU A 193 6.09 25.15 19.42
CA GLU A 193 6.51 25.72 20.71
C GLU A 193 7.29 24.69 21.55
N ILE A 194 6.74 23.47 21.71
CA ILE A 194 7.41 22.39 22.46
C ILE A 194 8.75 22.04 21.80
N THR A 195 8.79 21.98 20.47
CA THR A 195 10.03 21.68 19.72
C THR A 195 11.07 22.76 19.94
N LEU A 196 10.69 24.03 19.89
CA LEU A 196 11.60 25.15 20.13
C LEU A 196 12.10 25.19 21.58
N HIS A 197 11.23 24.95 22.56
CA HIS A 197 11.63 24.86 23.97
C HIS A 197 12.62 23.72 24.19
N LEU A 198 12.37 22.54 23.61
CA LEU A 198 13.28 21.41 23.72
C LEU A 198 14.63 21.71 23.05
N LEU A 199 14.61 22.37 21.88
CA LEU A 199 15.82 22.80 21.19
C LEU A 199 16.62 23.83 22.02
N HIS A 200 15.93 24.79 22.63
CA HIS A 200 16.56 25.79 23.50
C HIS A 200 17.16 25.16 24.75
N LEU A 201 16.44 24.26 25.42
CA LEU A 201 16.96 23.51 26.58
C LEU A 201 18.18 22.66 26.19
N ALA A 202 18.15 22.01 25.02
CA ALA A 202 19.30 21.27 24.52
C ALA A 202 20.49 22.18 24.24
N PHE A 203 20.26 23.40 23.75
CA PHE A 203 21.29 24.41 23.53
C PHE A 203 21.92 24.86 24.86
N GLU A 204 21.11 25.22 25.87
CA GLU A 204 21.60 25.60 27.20
C GLU A 204 22.43 24.47 27.83
N PHE A 205 21.97 23.22 27.70
CA PHE A 205 22.71 22.06 28.19
C PHE A 205 24.08 21.91 27.51
N ILE A 206 24.16 22.16 26.20
CA ILE A 206 25.42 22.13 25.45
C ILE A 206 26.34 23.26 25.92
N GLU A 207 25.81 24.48 26.11
CA GLU A 207 26.58 25.64 26.55
C GLU A 207 27.22 25.39 27.93
N ILE A 208 26.43 24.97 28.92
CA ILE A 208 26.93 24.64 30.27
C ILE A 208 27.99 23.54 30.22
N THR A 209 27.78 22.52 29.37
CA THR A 209 28.75 21.43 29.22
C THR A 209 30.05 21.92 28.59
N LEU A 210 29.98 22.80 27.59
CA LEU A 210 31.16 23.38 26.93
C LEU A 210 31.93 24.31 27.87
N ASP A 211 31.24 25.15 28.63
CA ASP A 211 31.85 26.04 29.64
C ASP A 211 32.71 25.23 30.62
N HIS A 212 32.13 24.20 31.25
CA HIS A 212 32.85 23.36 32.20
C HIS A 212 34.00 22.57 31.55
N LEU A 213 33.81 22.08 30.32
CA LEU A 213 34.83 21.32 29.61
C LEU A 213 36.05 22.21 29.28
N ILE A 214 35.82 23.45 28.88
CA ILE A 214 36.89 24.38 28.50
C ILE A 214 37.59 24.92 29.74
N GLU A 215 36.86 25.31 30.78
CA GLU A 215 37.43 25.74 32.06
C GLU A 215 38.37 24.65 32.63
N HIS A 216 37.90 23.39 32.63
CA HIS A 216 38.69 22.28 33.17
C HIS A 216 39.91 21.93 32.31
N GLN A 217 39.77 21.94 30.98
CA GLN A 217 40.84 21.50 30.08
C GLN A 217 41.93 22.56 29.88
N PHE A 218 41.57 23.85 29.92
CA PHE A 218 42.49 24.96 29.61
C PHE A 218 42.88 25.79 30.84
N HIS A 219 42.29 25.55 32.02
CA HIS A 219 42.54 26.32 33.25
C HIS A 219 42.42 27.83 33.02
N THR A 220 41.46 28.23 32.16
CA THR A 220 41.19 29.62 31.79
C THR A 220 40.34 30.33 32.82
N ASP A 221 40.49 31.66 32.91
CA ASP A 221 39.56 32.50 33.66
C ASP A 221 38.15 32.46 33.06
N THR A 222 37.15 32.80 33.86
CA THR A 222 35.72 32.72 33.49
C THR A 222 35.38 33.57 32.27
N HIS A 223 35.94 34.77 32.16
CA HIS A 223 35.74 35.65 31.01
C HIS A 223 36.29 35.05 29.71
N ASP A 224 37.49 34.46 29.77
CA ASP A 224 38.14 33.90 28.59
C ASP A 224 37.40 32.63 28.12
N THR A 225 36.91 31.82 29.07
CA THR A 225 36.07 30.64 28.78
C THR A 225 34.79 31.03 28.04
N GLN A 226 34.06 32.06 28.50
CA GLN A 226 32.84 32.54 27.84
C GLN A 226 33.09 33.01 26.40
N VAL A 227 34.18 33.74 26.16
CA VAL A 227 34.53 34.20 24.81
C VAL A 227 34.82 33.01 23.88
N ILE A 228 35.56 32.01 24.35
CA ILE A 228 35.87 30.80 23.57
C ILE A 228 34.59 30.02 23.26
N VAL A 229 33.72 29.80 24.25
CA VAL A 229 32.46 29.05 24.09
C VAL A 229 31.55 29.76 23.10
N PHE A 230 31.42 31.09 23.20
CA PHE A 230 30.65 31.89 22.25
C PHE A 230 31.12 31.66 20.80
N TYR A 231 32.43 31.72 20.53
CA TYR A 231 32.94 31.51 19.17
C TYR A 231 32.74 30.08 18.67
N ILE A 232 32.87 29.08 19.55
CA ILE A 232 32.60 27.67 19.19
C ILE A 232 31.13 27.48 18.83
N VAL A 233 30.23 27.98 19.68
CA VAL A 233 28.78 27.86 19.50
C VAL A 233 28.33 28.60 18.23
N VAL A 234 28.81 29.82 17.99
CA VAL A 234 28.49 30.57 16.76
C VAL A 234 29.00 29.85 15.52
N SER A 235 30.23 29.33 15.55
CA SER A 235 30.80 28.60 14.41
C SER A 235 30.04 27.31 14.13
N ALA A 236 29.74 26.53 15.17
CA ALA A 236 28.93 25.32 15.07
C ALA A 236 27.50 25.63 14.57
N GLY A 237 26.90 26.72 15.05
CA GLY A 237 25.60 27.21 14.61
C GLY A 237 25.57 27.57 13.12
N LEU A 238 26.59 28.26 12.62
CA LEU A 238 26.71 28.58 11.18
C LEU A 238 26.86 27.32 10.32
N VAL A 239 27.66 26.35 10.76
CA VAL A 239 27.81 25.05 10.08
C VAL A 239 26.47 24.30 10.10
N GLY A 240 25.79 24.26 11.24
CA GLY A 240 24.46 23.65 11.38
C GLY A 240 23.43 24.28 10.44
N LEU A 241 23.36 25.60 10.39
CA LEU A 241 22.46 26.34 9.48
C LEU A 241 22.75 26.04 8.01
N PHE A 242 24.02 25.92 7.62
CA PHE A 242 24.39 25.54 6.26
C PHE A 242 23.90 24.13 5.89
N PHE A 243 24.07 23.15 6.78
CA PHE A 243 23.56 21.79 6.57
C PHE A 243 22.03 21.73 6.55
N LEU A 244 21.37 22.41 7.49
CA LEU A 244 19.91 22.54 7.55
C LEU A 244 19.34 23.16 6.27
N GLY A 245 19.94 24.25 5.79
CA GLY A 245 19.55 24.89 4.54
C GLY A 245 19.67 23.96 3.34
N ARG A 246 20.80 23.24 3.22
CA ARG A 246 21.02 22.27 2.15
C ARG A 246 20.05 21.09 2.21
N MET A 247 19.79 20.57 3.41
CA MET A 247 18.84 19.48 3.62
C MET A 247 17.42 19.91 3.29
N SER A 248 17.03 21.11 3.70
CA SER A 248 15.69 21.67 3.46
C SER A 248 15.45 21.89 1.97
N ILE A 249 16.41 22.46 1.24
CA ILE A 249 16.31 22.67 -0.22
C ILE A 249 16.24 21.33 -0.96
N SER A 250 17.11 20.38 -0.63
CA SER A 250 17.11 19.06 -1.27
C SER A 250 15.80 18.30 -1.00
N GLY A 251 15.32 18.34 0.24
CA GLY A 251 14.05 17.77 0.65
C GLY A 251 12.87 18.40 -0.10
N ALA A 252 12.82 19.74 -0.16
CA ALA A 252 11.77 20.47 -0.87
C ALA A 252 11.74 20.13 -2.37
N VAL A 253 12.90 20.03 -3.02
CA VAL A 253 12.97 19.65 -4.45
C VAL A 253 12.50 18.21 -4.67
N ARG A 254 12.92 17.25 -3.82
CA ARG A 254 12.48 15.85 -3.92
C ARG A 254 10.98 15.73 -3.68
N TRP A 255 10.47 16.39 -2.65
CA TRP A 255 9.06 16.37 -2.32
C TRP A 255 8.22 17.03 -3.42
N GLY A 256 8.67 18.16 -3.97
CA GLY A 256 8.01 18.82 -5.10
C GLY A 256 7.96 17.95 -6.35
N LYS A 257 9.03 17.21 -6.68
CA LYS A 257 9.03 16.24 -7.78
C LYS A 257 8.04 15.09 -7.52
N SER A 258 8.05 14.54 -6.30
CA SER A 258 7.14 13.44 -5.92
C SER A 258 5.68 13.88 -5.95
N LEU A 259 5.36 15.07 -5.43
CA LEU A 259 4.02 15.66 -5.50
C LEU A 259 3.58 15.91 -6.94
N ARG A 260 4.46 16.39 -7.82
CA ARG A 260 4.15 16.57 -9.24
C ARG A 260 3.87 15.25 -9.93
N LEU A 261 4.67 14.22 -9.67
CA LEU A 261 4.44 12.87 -10.21
C LEU A 261 3.16 12.25 -9.67
N TYR A 262 2.88 12.42 -8.38
CA TYR A 262 1.64 11.96 -7.76
C TYR A 262 0.43 12.69 -8.36
N GLY A 263 0.51 14.01 -8.49
CA GLY A 263 -0.52 14.85 -9.09
C GLY A 263 -0.78 14.48 -10.56
N SER A 264 0.26 14.27 -11.36
CA SER A 264 0.10 13.85 -12.76
C SER A 264 -0.52 12.45 -12.85
N ARG A 265 -0.09 11.49 -12.03
CA ARG A 265 -0.67 10.15 -11.96
C ARG A 265 -2.15 10.18 -11.58
N LYS A 266 -2.52 10.94 -10.55
CA LYS A 266 -3.92 11.07 -10.11
C LYS A 266 -4.77 11.78 -11.15
N LYS A 267 -4.25 12.83 -11.80
CA LYS A 267 -4.93 13.50 -12.91
C LYS A 267 -5.21 12.53 -14.07
N SER A 268 -4.20 11.78 -14.52
CA SER A 268 -4.38 10.80 -15.59
C SER A 268 -5.35 9.69 -15.20
N SER A 269 -5.27 9.20 -13.96
CA SER A 269 -6.21 8.20 -13.44
C SER A 269 -7.65 8.72 -13.39
N TRP A 270 -7.87 9.97 -12.99
CA TRP A 270 -9.19 10.60 -13.03
C TRP A 270 -9.73 10.78 -14.45
N LEU A 271 -8.88 11.20 -15.40
CA LEU A 271 -9.27 11.32 -16.80
C LEU A 271 -9.63 9.96 -17.41
N TYR A 272 -8.86 8.92 -17.09
CA TYR A 272 -9.14 7.56 -17.51
C TYR A 272 -10.48 7.06 -16.94
N PHE A 273 -10.67 7.23 -15.62
CA PHE A 273 -11.93 6.88 -14.96
C PHE A 273 -13.12 7.61 -15.59
N TRP A 274 -12.99 8.92 -15.84
CA TRP A 274 -14.03 9.70 -16.52
C TRP A 274 -14.28 9.22 -17.95
N GLY A 275 -13.25 8.77 -18.67
CA GLY A 275 -13.38 8.20 -20.01
C GLY A 275 -14.16 6.89 -20.02
N GLU A 276 -13.95 6.01 -19.04
CA GLU A 276 -14.59 4.69 -18.96
C GLU A 276 -16.05 4.73 -18.49
N GLN A 277 -16.49 5.82 -17.84
CA GLN A 277 -17.84 5.93 -17.30
C GLN A 277 -18.93 6.09 -18.38
N SER A 278 -20.09 5.49 -18.13
CA SER A 278 -21.28 5.64 -18.98
C SER A 278 -21.83 7.07 -18.92
N MET A 279 -22.56 7.51 -19.96
CA MET A 279 -23.17 8.86 -19.97
C MET A 279 -24.13 9.07 -18.79
N ILE A 280 -24.86 8.03 -18.39
CA ILE A 280 -25.79 8.08 -17.25
C ILE A 280 -25.02 8.29 -15.94
N ASP A 281 -23.91 7.59 -15.75
CA ASP A 281 -23.13 7.71 -14.51
C ASP A 281 -22.40 9.06 -14.42
N LYS A 282 -21.99 9.64 -15.54
CA LYS A 282 -21.47 11.02 -15.58
C LYS A 282 -22.51 12.02 -15.07
N ILE A 283 -23.75 11.90 -15.54
CA ILE A 283 -24.86 12.79 -15.10
C ILE A 283 -25.09 12.63 -13.59
N LYS A 284 -25.08 11.40 -13.06
CA LYS A 284 -25.23 11.16 -11.61
C LYS A 284 -24.13 11.85 -10.80
N ILE A 285 -22.87 11.72 -11.22
CA ILE A 285 -21.73 12.32 -10.50
C ILE A 285 -21.86 13.85 -10.47
N VAL A 286 -22.18 14.47 -11.62
CA VAL A 286 -22.39 15.93 -11.70
C VAL A 286 -23.57 16.35 -10.83
N GLY A 287 -24.67 15.60 -10.86
CA GLY A 287 -25.85 15.86 -10.03
C GLY A 287 -25.50 15.88 -8.54
N ILE A 288 -24.82 14.83 -8.04
CA ILE A 288 -24.40 14.76 -6.63
C ILE A 288 -23.49 15.93 -6.24
N ALA A 289 -22.55 16.31 -7.12
CA ALA A 289 -21.64 17.43 -6.87
C ALA A 289 -22.41 18.76 -6.74
N VAL A 290 -23.33 19.04 -7.66
CA VAL A 290 -24.16 20.26 -7.64
C VAL A 290 -25.04 20.30 -6.39
N THR A 291 -25.70 19.20 -6.05
CA THR A 291 -26.53 19.12 -4.84
C THR A 291 -25.72 19.34 -3.57
N SER A 292 -24.49 18.79 -3.50
CA SER A 292 -23.61 18.96 -2.33
C SER A 292 -23.16 20.42 -2.17
N ILE A 293 -22.81 21.10 -3.27
CA ILE A 293 -22.43 22.51 -3.25
C ILE A 293 -23.62 23.39 -2.85
N ALA A 294 -24.80 23.14 -3.42
CA ALA A 294 -26.01 23.88 -3.09
C ALA A 294 -26.40 23.71 -1.61
N ALA A 295 -26.32 22.49 -1.08
CA ALA A 295 -26.56 22.21 0.33
C ALA A 295 -25.56 22.93 1.23
N TYR A 296 -24.27 22.95 0.86
CA TYR A 296 -23.24 23.67 1.61
C TYR A 296 -23.50 25.18 1.66
N ILE A 297 -23.88 25.79 0.53
CA ILE A 297 -24.20 27.23 0.48
C ILE A 297 -25.44 27.54 1.32
N TYR A 298 -26.47 26.69 1.26
CA TYR A 298 -27.72 26.92 1.98
C TYR A 298 -27.59 26.70 3.49
N LEU A 299 -26.76 25.74 3.93
CA LEU A 299 -26.51 25.46 5.35
C LEU A 299 -25.40 26.32 5.97
N GLY A 300 -24.51 26.87 5.13
CA GLY A 300 -23.39 27.71 5.56
C GLY A 300 -23.70 29.21 5.62
N MET A 301 -24.84 29.64 5.07
CA MET A 301 -25.44 30.97 5.33
C MET A 301 -26.36 30.90 6.54
#